data_AF-A0A955TSW1-F1
#
_entry.id   AF-A0A955TSW1-F1
#
_cell.length_a   1.000
_cell.length_b   1.000
_cell.length_c   1.000
_cell.angle_alpha   90.00
_cell.angle_beta   90.00
_cell.angle_gamma   90.00
#
_symmetry.space_group_name_H-M   'P 1'
#
loop_
_entity.id
_entity.type
_entity.pdbx_description
1 polymer ?
#
loop_
_entity_poly.entity_id
_entity_poly.type
_entity_poly.pdbx_seq_one_letter_code
_entity_poly.pdbx_strand_id
1 'polypeptide(L)' 'MIRFDNGPKFLAQTLHDWGKANRVLIHHIQSGRPTQNAFIERFNRTYRNEVLNLYLFRRLEEVRDLTAEWITI' A
#
# COMPACT_ATOMS: atom_id res chain seq x y z
N MET A 1 6.80 13.05 4.09
CA MET A 1 7.32 11.80 4.68
C MET A 1 6.49 10.65 4.15
N ILE A 2 7.12 9.56 3.69
CA ILE A 2 6.43 8.33 3.30
C ILE A 2 6.73 7.27 4.36
N ARG A 3 5.69 6.55 4.79
CA ARG A 3 5.81 5.47 5.77
C ARG A 3 5.82 4.11 5.06
N PHE A 4 6.73 3.24 5.47
CA PHE A 4 6.82 1.86 4.98
C PHE A 4 6.73 0.89 6.14
N ASP A 5 6.23 -0.31 5.86
CA ASP A 5 6.39 -1.44 6.76
C ASP A 5 7.85 -1.94 6.74
N ASN A 6 8.18 -2.86 7.64
CA ASN A 6 9.52 -3.46 7.69
C ASN A 6 9.69 -4.61 6.69
N GLY A 7 8.91 -4.64 5.60
CA GLY A 7 9.06 -5.63 4.55
C GLY A 7 10.45 -5.56 3.94
N PRO A 8 11.11 -6.69 3.64
CA PRO A 8 12.49 -6.70 3.14
C PRO A 8 12.66 -5.91 1.83
N LYS A 9 11.60 -5.81 1.03
CA LYS A 9 11.57 -5.00 -0.21
C LYS A 9 11.71 -3.50 0.05
N PHE A 10 11.30 -3.02 1.23
CA PHE A 10 11.31 -1.60 1.58
C PHE A 10 12.52 -1.21 2.43
N LEU A 11 13.33 -2.17 2.88
CA LEU A 11 14.57 -1.91 3.64
C LEU A 11 15.78 -1.65 2.73
N ALA A 12 15.61 -1.62 1.41
CA ALA A 12 16.71 -1.44 0.47
C ALA A 12 17.32 -0.02 0.56
N GLN A 13 18.67 0.05 0.55
CA GLN A 13 19.40 1.33 0.55
C GLN A 13 19.00 2.23 -0.62
N THR A 14 18.71 1.66 -1.79
CA THR A 14 18.21 2.37 -2.97
C THR A 14 16.97 3.22 -2.68
N LEU A 15 16.06 2.76 -1.80
CA LEU A 15 14.87 3.51 -1.42
C LEU A 15 15.24 4.74 -0.58
N HIS A 16 16.19 4.60 0.35
CA HIS A 16 16.69 5.70 1.15
C HIS A 16 17.42 6.74 0.30
N ASP A 17 18.21 6.30 -0.66
CA ASP A 17 18.94 7.19 -1.57
C ASP A 17 17.99 7.96 -2.48
N TRP A 18 16.97 7.28 -3.01
CA TRP A 18 15.88 7.93 -3.75
C TRP A 18 15.13 8.95 -2.88
N GLY A 19 14.82 8.61 -1.63
CA GLY A 19 14.17 9.53 -0.69
C GLY A 19 15.00 10.79 -0.45
N LYS A 20 16.30 10.64 -0.23
CA LYS A 20 17.23 11.77 -0.08
C LYS A 20 17.27 12.64 -1.34
N ALA A 21 17.40 12.04 -2.52
CA ALA A 21 17.44 12.76 -3.79
C ALA A 21 16.15 13.57 -4.05
N ASN A 22 15.00 13.03 -3.65
CA ASN A 22 13.69 13.66 -3.84
C ASN A 22 13.24 14.52 -2.64
N ARG A 23 14.10 14.72 -1.62
CA ARG A 23 13.76 15.43 -0.38
C ARG A 23 12.53 14.84 0.33
N VAL A 24 12.34 13.53 0.22
CA VAL A 24 11.29 12.77 0.88
C VAL A 24 11.87 12.00 2.06
N LEU A 25 11.37 12.28 3.27
CA LEU A 25 11.70 11.49 4.45
C LEU A 25 11.04 10.11 4.38
N ILE A 26 11.85 9.05 4.37
CA ILE A 26 11.41 7.65 4.45
C ILE A 26 11.38 7.24 5.92
N HIS A 27 10.24 6.74 6.40
CA HIS A 27 10.05 6.34 7.80
C HIS A 27 9.53 4.90 7.87
N HIS A 28 10.23 4.03 8.59
CA HIS A 28 9.81 2.64 8.81
C HIS A 28 8.96 2.51 10.06
N ILE A 29 7.99 1.58 10.08
CA ILE A 29 7.25 1.28 11.32
C ILE A 29 8.18 0.70 12.38
N GLN A 30 7.87 0.96 13.64
CA GLN A 30 8.59 0.35 14.75
C GLN A 30 8.21 -1.13 14.86
N SER A 31 9.22 -1.99 15.07
CA SER A 31 8.98 -3.41 15.31
C SER A 31 8.08 -3.60 16.53
N GLY A 32 7.11 -4.51 16.43
CA GLY A 32 6.11 -4.74 17.48
C GLY A 32 5.03 -3.67 17.61
N ARG A 33 4.93 -2.69 16.69
CA ARG A 33 3.87 -1.67 16.69
C ARG A 33 2.96 -1.75 15.46
N PRO A 34 2.09 -2.78 15.37
CA PRO A 34 1.21 -2.99 14.21
C PRO A 34 0.22 -1.84 13.99
N THR A 35 -0.12 -1.10 15.05
CA THR A 35 -1.02 0.06 14.97
C THR A 35 -0.49 1.18 14.08
N GLN A 36 0.84 1.26 13.85
CA GLN A 36 1.43 2.25 12.94
C GLN A 36 1.13 1.97 11.46
N ASN A 37 0.70 0.74 11.12
CA ASN A 37 0.26 0.32 9.80
C ASN A 37 -1.27 0.12 9.70
N ALA A 38 -2.02 0.38 10.77
CA ALA A 38 -3.43 0.00 10.84
C ALA A 38 -4.31 0.57 9.72
N PHE A 39 -3.98 1.76 9.22
CA PHE A 39 -4.73 2.39 8.13
C PHE A 39 -4.64 1.58 6.83
N ILE A 40 -3.42 1.27 6.37
CA ILE A 40 -3.25 0.54 5.11
C ILE A 40 -3.71 -0.92 5.25
N GLU A 41 -3.54 -1.54 6.42
CA GLU A 41 -4.08 -2.87 6.68
C GLU A 41 -5.62 -2.89 6.61
N ARG A 42 -6.28 -1.88 7.19
CA ARG A 42 -7.73 -1.73 7.09
C ARG A 42 -8.15 -1.51 5.65
N PHE A 43 -7.49 -0.59 4.93
CA PHE A 43 -7.77 -0.33 3.52
C PHE A 43 -7.65 -1.60 2.67
N ASN A 44 -6.54 -2.33 2.80
CA ASN A 44 -6.29 -3.57 2.07
C ASN A 44 -7.35 -4.64 2.37
N ARG A 45 -7.79 -4.73 3.63
CA ARG A 45 -8.87 -5.64 4.02
C ARG A 45 -10.20 -5.24 3.37
N THR A 46 -10.56 -3.97 3.42
CA THR A 46 -11.78 -3.45 2.81
C THR A 46 -11.78 -3.64 1.30
N TYR A 47 -10.72 -3.19 0.61
CA TYR A 47 -10.56 -3.36 -0.84
C TYR A 47 -10.61 -4.83 -1.26
N ARG A 48 -10.01 -5.74 -0.49
CA ARG A 48 -10.10 -7.18 -0.74
C ARG A 48 -11.54 -7.67 -0.66
N ASN A 49 -12.29 -7.25 0.35
CA ASN A 49 -13.65 -7.74 0.57
C ASN A 49 -14.68 -7.11 -0.38
N GLU A 50 -14.50 -5.84 -0.73
CA GLU A 50 -15.48 -5.05 -1.48
C GLU A 50 -15.20 -4.99 -2.98
N VAL A 51 -13.99 -5.36 -3.42
CA VAL A 51 -13.63 -5.42 -4.84
C VAL A 51 -13.12 -6.80 -5.19
N LEU A 52 -11.98 -7.21 -4.61
CA LEU A 52 -11.26 -8.37 -5.13
C LEU A 52 -11.99 -9.71 -4.92
N ASN A 53 -12.73 -9.85 -3.83
CA ASN A 53 -13.48 -11.08 -3.51
C ASN A 53 -14.86 -11.15 -4.18
N LEU A 54 -15.40 -10.02 -4.65
CA LEU A 54 -16.76 -9.99 -5.23
C LEU A 54 -16.79 -10.41 -6.71
N TYR A 55 -15.66 -10.30 -7.41
CA TYR A 55 -15.61 -10.48 -8.86
C TYR A 55 -14.53 -11.49 -9.27
N LEU A 56 -14.80 -12.22 -10.36
CA LEU A 56 -13.80 -13.00 -11.08
C LEU A 56 -13.34 -12.19 -12.30
N PHE A 57 -12.10 -11.73 -12.28
CA PHE A 57 -11.51 -10.95 -13.37
C PHE A 57 -10.87 -11.88 -14.40
N ARG A 58 -11.11 -11.60 -15.68
CA ARG A 58 -10.45 -12.25 -16.82
C ARG A 58 -9.32 -11.41 -17.37
N ARG A 59 -9.34 -10.09 -17.14
CA ARG A 59 -8.31 -9.15 -17.59
C ARG A 59 -8.00 -8.11 -16.52
N LEU A 60 -6.81 -7.51 -16.62
CA LEU A 60 -6.34 -6.52 -15.64
C LEU A 60 -7.13 -5.20 -15.73
N GLU A 61 -7.67 -4.87 -16.90
CA GLU A 61 -8.49 -3.67 -17.11
C GLU A 61 -9.76 -3.72 -16.25
N GLU A 62 -10.39 -4.89 -16.13
CA GLU A 62 -11.63 -5.05 -15.36
C GLU A 62 -11.44 -4.70 -13.88
N VAL A 63 -10.34 -5.14 -13.26
CA VAL A 63 -10.03 -4.77 -11.87
C VAL A 63 -9.65 -3.30 -11.75
N ARG A 64 -8.95 -2.73 -12.74
CA ARG A 64 -8.58 -1.29 -12.72
C ARG A 64 -9.80 -0.39 -12.78
N ASP A 65 -10.75 -0.68 -13.67
CA ASP A 65 -11.97 0.10 -13.85
C ASP A 65 -12.83 0.05 -12.58
N LEU A 66 -13.06 -1.15 -12.03
CA LEU A 66 -13.81 -1.32 -10.77
C LEU A 66 -13.11 -0.67 -9.57
N THR A 67 -11.78 -0.68 -9.54
CA THR A 67 -11.01 0.02 -8.49
C THR A 67 -11.16 1.53 -8.60
N ALA A 68 -11.12 2.07 -9.82
CA ALA A 68 -11.27 3.50 -10.05
C ALA A 68 -12.65 3.98 -9.61
N GLU A 69 -13.70 3.21 -9.88
CA GLU A 69 -15.05 3.48 -9.38
C GLU A 69 -15.10 3.39 -7.85
N TRP A 70 -14.62 2.29 -7.25
CA TRP A 70 -14.68 2.06 -5.81
C TRP A 70 -13.94 3.12 -4.98
N ILE A 71 -12.79 3.64 -5.43
CA ILE A 71 -12.04 4.68 -4.71
C ILE A 71 -12.77 6.04 -4.72
N THR A 72 -13.74 6.24 -5.62
CA THR A 72 -14.52 7.49 -5.69
C THR A 72 -15.79 7.49 -4.83
N ILE A 73 -16.13 6.34 -4.23
CA ILE A 73 -17.26 6.18 -3.29
C ILE A 73 -16.84 6.66 -1.91
#